data_AF-A0A151WE88-F1
#
_entry.id   AF-A0A151WE88-F1
#
_cell.length_a   1.000
_cell.length_b   1.000
_cell.length_c   1.000
_cell.angle_alpha   90.00
_cell.angle_beta   90.00
_cell.angle_gamma   90.00
#
_symmetry.space_group_name_H-M   'P 1'
#
loop_
_entity.id
_entity.type
_entity.pdbx_description
1 polymer ?
#
loop_
_entity_poly.entity_id
_entity_poly.type
_entity_poly.pdbx_seq_one_letter_code
_entity_poly.pdbx_strand_id
1 'polypeptide(L)'
;MFLLLTDKRGILDLTAGQLQYIPKIVLLREFENFVESLWQRLSDHLKADPEVQRCRRCLKHYNRSWQRTHIDGPPPLIKNCDECCRIR
;
A
#
# COMPACT_ATOMS: atom_id res chain seq x y z
N MET A 1 2.70 -10.81 21.18
CA MET A 1 2.47 -9.38 21.43
C MET A 1 1.02 -9.07 21.07
N PHE A 2 0.32 -8.28 21.88
CA PHE A 2 -1.03 -7.82 21.58
C PHE A 2 -1.01 -6.31 21.34
N LEU A 3 -1.64 -5.87 20.26
CA LEU A 3 -1.77 -4.46 19.91
C LEU A 3 -3.25 -4.10 20.06
N LEU A 4 -3.55 -3.24 21.04
CA LEU A 4 -4.89 -2.68 21.18
C LEU A 4 -4.97 -1.42 20.31
N LEU A 5 -5.87 -1.43 19.33
CA LEU A 5 -6.18 -0.26 18.51
C LEU A 5 -7.60 0.18 18.83
N THR A 6 -7.76 1.40 19.34
CA THR A 6 -9.08 2.00 19.60
C THR A 6 -9.83 2.30 18.30
N ASP A 7 -9.09 2.57 17.24
CA ASP A 7 -9.59 2.80 15.90
C ASP A 7 -8.56 2.33 14.86
N LYS A 8 -9.01 2.13 13.61
CA LYS A 8 -8.13 1.62 12.55
C LYS A 8 -6.96 2.55 12.21
N ARG A 9 -7.08 3.87 12.42
CA ARG A 9 -6.01 4.82 12.12
C ARG A 9 -4.85 4.70 13.11
N GLY A 10 -5.09 4.17 14.32
CA GLY A 10 -4.02 3.92 15.29
C GLY A 10 -2.90 3.01 14.76
N ILE A 11 -3.14 2.24 13.68
CA ILE A 11 -2.07 1.50 13.00
C ILE A 11 -0.96 2.43 12.48
N LEU A 12 -1.28 3.68 12.14
CA LEU A 12 -0.35 4.67 11.63
C LEU A 12 0.63 5.16 12.70
N ASP A 13 0.36 4.93 13.97
CA ASP A 13 1.25 5.32 15.07
C ASP A 13 2.20 4.18 15.47
N LEU A 14 2.00 2.99 14.89
CA LEU A 14 2.86 1.85 15.17
C LEU A 14 4.27 2.03 14.63
N THR A 15 5.24 1.63 15.44
CA THR A 15 6.65 1.59 15.05
C THR A 15 6.92 0.43 14.08
N ALA A 16 8.03 0.48 13.34
CA ALA A 16 8.45 -0.63 12.46
C ALA A 16 8.55 -1.96 13.23
N GLY A 17 9.08 -1.91 14.46
CA GLY A 17 9.18 -3.08 15.33
C GLY A 17 7.82 -3.63 15.78
N GLN A 18 6.75 -2.82 15.83
CA GLN A 18 5.40 -3.32 16.10
C GLN A 18 4.73 -3.87 14.84
N LEU A 19 4.91 -3.19 13.70
CA LEU A 19 4.36 -3.60 12.41
C LEU A 19 4.89 -4.95 11.94
N GLN A 20 6.11 -5.35 12.30
CA GLN A 20 6.67 -6.65 11.93
C GLN A 20 5.85 -7.84 12.47
N TYR A 21 5.06 -7.64 13.52
CA TYR A 21 4.24 -8.69 14.13
C TYR A 21 2.81 -8.72 13.58
N ILE A 22 2.44 -7.78 12.70
CA ILE A 22 1.12 -7.80 12.07
C ILE A 22 1.12 -8.85 10.96
N PRO A 23 0.25 -9.87 11.03
CA PRO A 23 0.14 -10.86 9.98
C PRO A 23 -0.30 -10.21 8.66
N LYS A 24 0.24 -10.68 7.53
CA LYS A 24 -0.15 -10.21 6.19
C LYS A 24 -1.66 -10.18 6.00
N ILE A 25 -2.35 -11.25 6.40
CA ILE A 25 -3.81 -11.38 6.23
C ILE A 25 -4.57 -10.28 6.98
N VAL A 26 -4.10 -9.87 8.15
CA VAL A 26 -4.69 -8.79 8.94
C VAL A 26 -4.38 -7.45 8.28
N LEU A 27 -3.12 -7.24 7.86
CA LEU A 27 -2.70 -6.03 7.15
C LEU A 27 -3.56 -5.78 5.89
N LEU A 28 -3.76 -6.82 5.07
CA LEU A 28 -4.51 -6.71 3.82
C LEU A 28 -6.03 -6.60 4.04
N ARG A 29 -6.61 -7.31 5.02
CA ARG A 29 -8.07 -7.26 5.23
C ARG A 29 -8.53 -6.02 5.97
N GLU A 30 -7.81 -5.64 7.02
CA GLU A 30 -8.27 -4.58 7.92
C GLU A 30 -7.66 -3.22 7.59
N PHE A 31 -6.47 -3.22 6.99
CA PHE A 31 -5.63 -2.04 6.86
C PHE A 31 -5.08 -1.79 5.46
N GLU A 32 -5.69 -2.37 4.41
CA GLU A 32 -5.25 -2.21 3.02
C GLU A 32 -5.02 -0.74 2.64
N ASN A 33 -5.95 0.12 3.05
CA ASN A 33 -5.93 1.55 2.77
C ASN A 33 -4.78 2.31 3.44
N PHE A 34 -4.16 1.72 4.46
CA PHE A 34 -3.04 2.31 5.18
C PHE A 34 -1.68 1.75 4.72
N VAL A 35 -1.65 0.69 3.91
CA VAL A 35 -0.39 0.06 3.45
C VAL A 35 0.55 1.06 2.79
N GLU A 36 0.02 1.98 1.99
CA GLU A 36 0.80 3.05 1.35
C GLU A 36 1.50 3.95 2.38
N SER A 37 0.78 4.39 3.41
CA SER A 37 1.31 5.23 4.49
C SER A 37 2.27 4.48 5.44
N LEU A 38 2.07 3.18 5.58
CA LEU A 38 2.92 2.30 6.39
C LEU A 38 4.16 1.83 5.65
N TRP A 39 4.23 2.03 4.32
CA TRP A 39 5.20 1.39 3.44
C TRP A 39 6.63 1.47 3.95
N GLN A 40 7.10 2.64 4.36
CA GLN A 40 8.49 2.79 4.82
C GLN A 40 8.81 1.99 6.09
N ARG A 41 7.80 1.80 6.96
CA ARG A 41 7.93 1.09 8.23
C ARG A 41 7.58 -0.40 8.15
N LEU A 42 7.03 -0.87 7.02
CA LEU A 42 6.80 -2.29 6.81
C LEU A 42 8.13 -3.04 6.68
N SER A 43 8.11 -4.28 7.16
CA SER A 43 9.20 -5.23 7.02
C SER A 43 9.47 -5.59 5.56
N ASP A 44 10.71 -5.94 5.23
CA ASP A 44 11.10 -6.26 3.85
C ASP A 44 10.38 -7.49 3.31
N HIS A 45 10.08 -8.47 4.18
CA HIS A 45 9.30 -9.64 3.78
C HIS A 45 7.87 -9.28 3.35
N LEU A 46 7.22 -8.32 4.02
CA LEU A 46 5.89 -7.83 3.59
C LEU A 46 6.01 -6.98 2.33
N LYS A 47 7.04 -6.14 2.21
CA LYS A 47 7.29 -5.35 0.99
C LYS A 47 7.59 -6.22 -0.25
N ALA A 48 8.14 -7.40 -0.06
CA ALA A 48 8.41 -8.36 -1.13
C ALA A 48 7.14 -9.13 -1.57
N ASP A 49 6.12 -9.20 -0.73
CA ASP A 49 4.88 -9.91 -1.01
C ASP A 49 4.08 -9.22 -2.15
N PRO A 50 3.63 -9.97 -3.18
CA PRO A 50 2.91 -9.40 -4.32
C PRO A 50 1.57 -8.75 -3.97
N GLU A 51 0.85 -9.27 -2.99
CA GLU A 51 -0.45 -8.72 -2.59
C GLU A 51 -0.26 -7.42 -1.82
N VAL A 52 0.78 -7.33 -0.99
CA VAL A 52 1.11 -6.08 -0.27
C VAL A 52 1.66 -5.02 -1.25
N GLN A 53 2.43 -5.43 -2.26
CA GLN A 53 2.91 -4.52 -3.32
C GLN A 53 1.77 -3.93 -4.13
N ARG A 54 0.70 -4.70 -4.38
CA ARG A 54 -0.51 -4.25 -5.11
C ARG A 54 -1.22 -3.08 -4.43
N CYS A 55 -1.19 -3.03 -3.11
CA CYS A 55 -1.74 -1.92 -2.34
C CYS A 55 -0.98 -0.59 -2.56
N ARG A 56 0.28 -0.65 -3.03
CA ARG A 56 1.06 0.54 -3.34
C ARG A 56 0.58 1.15 -4.65
N ARG A 57 0.29 2.46 -4.64
CA ARG A 57 -0.02 3.17 -5.86
C ARG A 57 1.19 3.21 -6.79
N CYS A 58 0.95 2.98 -8.07
CA CYS A 58 1.99 3.01 -9.06
C CYS A 58 2.34 4.46 -9.44
N LEU A 59 3.50 4.94 -8.96
CA LEU A 59 4.08 6.21 -9.41
C LEU A 59 4.82 6.07 -10.75
N LYS A 60 5.38 4.89 -11.05
CA LYS A 60 6.17 4.64 -12.27
C LYS A 60 5.36 4.76 -13.56
N HIS A 61 4.09 4.37 -13.51
CA HIS A 61 3.16 4.40 -14.64
C HIS A 61 2.07 5.46 -14.46
N TYR A 62 2.33 6.44 -13.61
CA TYR A 62 1.46 7.60 -13.42
C TYR A 62 1.58 8.58 -14.59
N ASN A 63 0.46 9.22 -14.94
CA ASN A 63 0.37 10.25 -15.98
C ASN A 63 0.87 9.80 -17.37
N ARG A 64 0.66 8.53 -17.73
CA ARG A 64 0.95 8.06 -19.10
C ARG A 64 -0.04 8.63 -20.11
N SER A 65 0.37 8.67 -21.38
CA SER A 65 -0.41 9.25 -22.48
C SER A 65 -1.83 8.67 -22.61
N TRP A 66 -2.02 7.39 -22.26
CA TRP A 66 -3.33 6.71 -22.26
C TRP A 66 -4.21 7.06 -21.04
N GLN A 67 -3.69 7.76 -20.03
CA GLN A 67 -4.42 8.25 -18.86
C GLN A 67 -4.91 9.69 -19.00
N ARG A 68 -4.71 10.31 -20.16
CA ARG A 68 -5.05 11.72 -20.45
C ARG A 68 -6.55 11.98 -20.63
N THR A 69 -7.42 11.29 -19.88
CA THR A 69 -8.87 11.50 -19.92
C THR A 69 -9.35 12.59 -18.96
N HIS A 70 -8.46 13.20 -18.17
CA HIS A 70 -8.80 14.28 -17.25
C HIS A 70 -8.59 15.67 -17.87
N ILE A 71 -9.64 16.48 -17.86
CA ILE A 71 -9.66 17.86 -18.37
C ILE A 71 -9.07 18.83 -17.32
N ASP A 72 -9.30 18.59 -16.03
CA ASP A 72 -8.88 19.45 -14.92
C ASP A 72 -8.01 18.71 -13.89
N GLY A 73 -6.70 18.71 -14.10
CA GLY A 73 -5.70 18.20 -13.15
C GLY A 73 -5.10 16.85 -13.53
N PRO A 74 -4.05 16.42 -12.81
CA PRO A 74 -3.38 15.17 -13.12
C PRO A 74 -4.30 13.98 -12.80
N PRO A 75 -4.23 12.90 -13.58
CA PRO A 75 -5.09 11.73 -13.38
C PRO A 75 -4.85 11.13 -11.99
N PRO A 76 -5.84 10.46 -11.38
CA PRO A 76 -5.63 9.79 -10.09
C PRO A 76 -4.54 8.72 -10.19
N LEU A 77 -3.78 8.57 -9.11
CA LEU A 77 -2.75 7.52 -8.99
C LEU A 77 -3.36 6.12 -9.15
N ILE A 78 -2.78 5.30 -10.03
CA ILE A 78 -3.26 3.94 -10.31
C ILE A 78 -2.98 3.02 -9.12
N LYS A 79 -4.04 2.44 -8.53
CA LYS A 79 -3.93 1.24 -7.69
C LYS A 79 -3.91 0.00 -8.60
N ASN A 80 -3.16 -1.04 -8.23
CA ASN A 80 -3.08 -2.30 -9.00
C ASN A 80 -2.67 -2.10 -10.47
N CYS A 81 -1.57 -1.40 -10.74
CA CYS A 81 -1.12 -1.17 -12.11
C CYS A 81 -0.77 -2.48 -12.83
N ASP A 82 -1.44 -2.75 -13.95
CA ASP A 82 -1.24 -3.97 -14.76
C ASP A 82 0.20 -4.09 -15.29
N GLU A 83 0.82 -2.99 -15.71
CA GLU A 83 2.23 -3.00 -16.16
C GLU A 83 3.17 -3.40 -15.01
N CYS A 84 2.90 -2.96 -13.77
CA CYS A 84 3.66 -3.43 -12.61
C CYS A 84 3.33 -4.88 -12.25
N CYS A 85 2.11 -5.34 -12.48
CA CYS A 85 1.71 -6.73 -12.24
C CYS A 85 2.27 -7.70 -13.30
N ARG A 86 2.58 -7.21 -14.52
CA ARG A 86 3.12 -8.01 -15.64
C ARG A 86 4.63 -8.20 -15.62
N ILE A 87 5.38 -7.34 -14.91
CA ILE A 87 6.86 -7.39 -14.86
C ILE A 87 7.36 -8.39 -13.80
N ARG A 88 6.48 -9.17 -13.18
CA ARG A 88 6.83 -10.16 -12.15
C ARG A 88 6.81 -11.59 -12.70
#